data_AF-A0ABD0N0X1-F1
#
_entry.id   AF-A0ABD0N0X1-F1
#
_cell.length_a   1.000
_cell.length_b   1.000
_cell.length_c   1.000
_cell.angle_alpha   90.00
_cell.angle_beta   90.00
_cell.angle_gamma   90.00
#
_symmetry.space_group_name_H-M   'P 1'
#
loop_
_entity.id
_entity.type
_entity.pdbx_description
1 polymer ?
#
loop_
_entity_poly.entity_id
_entity_poly.type
_entity_poly.pdbx_seq_one_letter_code
_entity_poly.pdbx_strand_id
1 'polypeptide(L)'
;QINDRLGEDESLLMKLYSFLQNEPPLNPLLASFFSKVLSILIGRKPEQIVEFLRKREDFVDLMIKHIGTSAIMDLLLRMLTCIEPQQLRQDVLN
;
A
#
# COMPACT_ATOMS: atom_id res chain seq x y z
N GLN A 1 -14.93 3.90 13.15
CA GLN A 1 -14.11 4.12 14.36
C GLN A 1 -12.67 3.64 14.20
N ILE A 2 -12.37 2.34 14.05
CA ILE A 2 -10.96 1.86 13.95
C ILE A 2 -10.30 2.28 12.63
N ASN A 3 -10.92 2.00 11.48
CA ASN A 3 -10.35 2.36 10.17
C ASN A 3 -10.25 3.88 9.99
N ASP A 4 -11.15 4.64 10.62
CA ASP A 4 -11.12 6.10 10.53
C ASP A 4 -9.92 6.67 11.25
N ARG A 5 -9.70 6.22 12.50
CA ARG A 5 -8.55 6.60 13.32
C ARG A 5 -7.25 6.12 12.70
N LEU A 6 -7.19 4.89 12.21
CA LEU A 6 -5.98 4.35 11.58
C LEU A 6 -5.63 5.08 10.27
N GLY A 7 -6.62 5.55 9.50
CA GLY A 7 -6.39 6.27 8.25
C GLY A 7 -6.15 7.78 8.40
N GLU A 8 -6.42 8.36 9.56
CA GLU A 8 -6.23 9.81 9.84
C GLU A 8 -5.00 10.09 10.72
N ASP A 9 -4.64 9.15 11.59
CA ASP A 9 -3.50 9.31 12.49
C ASP A 9 -2.21 8.88 11.78
N GLU A 10 -1.43 9.87 11.35
CA GLU A 10 -0.15 9.65 10.67
C GLU A 10 0.82 8.81 11.51
N SER A 11 0.76 8.88 12.84
CA SER A 11 1.63 8.07 13.72
C SER A 11 1.26 6.59 13.68
N LEU A 12 -0.04 6.27 13.55
CA LEU A 12 -0.52 4.90 13.41
C LEU A 12 -0.23 4.36 12.00
N LEU A 13 -0.40 5.19 10.97
CA LEU A 13 0.01 4.86 9.60
C LEU A 13 1.52 4.58 9.54
N MET A 14 2.32 5.37 10.26
CA MET A 14 3.77 5.15 10.31
C MET A 14 4.14 3.81 10.98
N LYS A 15 3.42 3.40 12.03
CA LYS A 15 3.60 2.08 12.66
C LYS A 15 3.22 0.92 11.73
N LEU A 16 2.18 1.11 10.92
CA LEU A 16 1.82 0.12 9.89
C LEU A 16 2.90 0.07 8.81
N TYR A 17 3.31 1.24 8.33
CA TYR A 17 4.33 1.44 7.29
C TYR A 17 5.69 0.85 7.68
N SER A 18 6.11 0.97 8.96
CA SER A 18 7.40 0.44 9.43
C SER A 18 7.53 -1.07 9.27
N PHE A 19 6.43 -1.79 9.01
CA PHE A 19 6.50 -3.20 8.59
C PHE A 19 7.35 -3.41 7.33
N LEU A 20 7.28 -2.48 6.37
CA LEU A 20 8.07 -2.51 5.14
C LEU A 20 9.55 -2.18 5.37
N GLN A 21 9.91 -1.55 6.49
CA GLN A 21 11.29 -1.19 6.80
C GLN A 21 12.11 -2.39 7.31
N ASN A 22 11.48 -3.51 7.64
CA ASN A 22 12.19 -4.73 8.03
C ASN A 22 13.07 -5.25 6.89
N GLU A 23 14.11 -6.01 7.23
CA GLU A 23 14.90 -6.73 6.24
C GLU A 23 14.12 -7.91 5.66
N PRO A 24 14.27 -8.20 4.36
CA PRO A 24 13.69 -9.40 3.76
C PRO A 24 14.34 -10.66 4.34
N PRO A 25 13.61 -11.80 4.34
CA PRO A 25 12.23 -11.92 3.91
C PRO A 25 11.24 -11.46 4.99
N LEU A 26 10.15 -10.81 4.57
CA LEU A 26 9.01 -10.60 5.46
C LEU A 26 8.34 -11.94 5.79
N ASN A 27 7.74 -12.02 6.97
CA ASN A 27 6.89 -13.15 7.30
C ASN A 27 5.66 -13.17 6.36
N PRO A 28 5.44 -14.25 5.57
CA PRO A 28 4.38 -14.25 4.55
C PRO A 28 2.97 -14.06 5.10
N LEU A 29 2.69 -14.59 6.30
CA LEU A 29 1.38 -14.44 6.95
C LEU A 29 1.16 -12.99 7.40
N LEU A 30 2.15 -12.37 8.04
CA LEU A 30 2.07 -10.97 8.45
C LEU A 30 1.99 -10.05 7.23
N ALA A 31 2.73 -10.33 6.16
CA ALA A 31 2.65 -9.59 4.90
C ALA A 31 1.24 -9.66 4.29
N SER A 32 0.59 -10.81 4.38
CA SER A 32 -0.79 -10.99 3.94
C SER A 32 -1.77 -10.14 4.75
N PHE A 33 -1.61 -10.09 6.07
CA PHE A 33 -2.42 -9.22 6.93
C PHE A 33 -2.14 -7.74 6.68
N PHE A 34 -0.88 -7.33 6.56
CA PHE A 34 -0.47 -5.98 6.21
C PHE A 34 -1.10 -5.54 4.88
N SER A 35 -0.96 -6.35 3.83
CA SER A 35 -1.52 -6.09 2.50
C SER A 35 -3.03 -5.90 2.55
N LYS A 36 -3.73 -6.75 3.32
CA LYS A 36 -5.19 -6.65 3.53
C LYS A 36 -5.59 -5.37 4.25
N VAL A 37 -4.87 -4.99 5.31
CA VAL A 37 -5.14 -3.75 6.06
C VAL A 37 -4.93 -2.53 5.18
N LEU A 38 -3.76 -2.42 4.52
CA LEU A 38 -3.45 -1.28 3.68
C LEU A 38 -4.45 -1.14 2.52
N SER A 39 -4.86 -2.26 1.92
CA SER A 39 -5.85 -2.26 0.84
C SER A 39 -7.23 -1.78 1.29
N ILE A 40 -7.65 -2.14 2.51
CA ILE A 40 -8.91 -1.63 3.10
C ILE A 40 -8.81 -0.12 3.34
N LEU A 41 -7.65 0.36 3.82
CA LEU A 41 -7.44 1.79 4.04
C LEU A 41 -7.45 2.58 2.73
N ILE A 42 -6.74 2.11 1.70
CA ILE A 42 -6.77 2.69 0.35
C ILE A 42 -8.21 2.74 -0.19
N GLY A 43 -8.98 1.67 -0.04
CA GLY A 43 -10.36 1.62 -0.53
C GLY A 43 -11.33 2.53 0.23
N ARG A 44 -11.07 2.86 1.50
CA ARG A 44 -11.95 3.72 2.31
C ARG A 44 -11.53 5.19 2.32
N LYS A 45 -10.23 5.46 2.25
CA LYS A 45 -9.62 6.79 2.39
C LYS A 45 -8.50 6.97 1.35
N PRO A 46 -8.81 6.88 0.04
CA PRO A 46 -7.80 6.85 -1.01
C PRO A 46 -6.91 8.10 -1.01
N GLU A 47 -7.51 9.28 -0.89
CA GLU A 47 -6.77 10.55 -0.92
C GLU A 47 -5.78 10.67 0.24
N GLN A 48 -6.23 10.40 1.48
CA GLN A 48 -5.38 10.50 2.67
C GLN A 48 -4.23 9.50 2.64
N ILE A 49 -4.51 8.25 2.23
CA ILE A 49 -3.48 7.21 2.18
C ILE A 49 -2.49 7.48 1.04
N VAL A 50 -2.96 7.91 -0.13
CA VAL A 50 -2.09 8.27 -1.26
C VAL A 50 -1.21 9.47 -0.89
N GLU A 51 -1.76 10.49 -0.22
CA GLU A 51 -0.99 11.63 0.26
C GLU A 51 0.07 11.20 1.28
N PHE A 52 -0.28 10.34 2.23
CA PHE A 52 0.67 9.77 3.20
C PHE A 52 1.81 9.05 2.50
N LEU A 53 1.51 8.16 1.55
CA LEU A 53 2.52 7.39 0.82
C LEU A 53 3.37 8.26 -0.10
N ARG A 54 2.80 9.28 -0.73
CA ARG A 54 3.54 10.24 -1.59
C ARG A 54 4.58 11.04 -0.80
N LYS A 55 4.34 11.29 0.48
CA LYS A 55 5.31 11.94 1.40
C LYS A 55 6.45 11.01 1.85
N ARG A 56 6.51 9.77 1.35
CA ARG A 56 7.54 8.76 1.68
C ARG A 56 8.31 8.39 0.42
N GLU A 57 9.44 9.05 0.21
CA GLU A 57 10.27 8.86 -0.99
C GLU A 57 10.78 7.42 -1.13
N ASP A 58 10.99 6.73 0.00
CA ASP A 58 11.45 5.35 0.08
C ASP A 58 10.34 4.30 -0.11
N PHE A 59 9.06 4.70 -0.21
CA PHE A 59 7.96 3.73 -0.29
C PHE A 59 8.10 2.76 -1.47
N VAL A 60 8.42 3.28 -2.66
CA VAL A 60 8.57 2.43 -3.87
C VAL A 60 9.76 1.50 -3.70
N ASP A 61 10.89 2.00 -3.20
CA ASP A 61 12.09 1.20 -2.94
C ASP A 61 11.81 0.06 -1.96
N LEU A 62 11.05 0.33 -0.89
CA LEU A 62 10.64 -0.71 0.07
C LEU A 62 9.67 -1.74 -0.52
N MET A 63 8.73 -1.31 -1.39
CA MET A 63 7.85 -2.25 -2.08
C MET A 63 8.64 -3.20 -3.00
N ILE A 64 9.65 -2.67 -3.71
CA ILE A 64 10.53 -3.46 -4.57
C ILE A 64 11.46 -4.36 -3.74
N LYS A 65 12.02 -3.88 -2.61
CA LYS A 65 12.82 -4.67 -1.66
C LYS A 65 12.12 -5.95 -1.23
N HIS A 66 10.79 -5.92 -1.13
CA HIS A 66 9.95 -7.03 -0.64
C HIS A 66 9.15 -7.77 -1.71
N ILE A 67 9.44 -7.53 -3.00
CA ILE A 67 8.66 -8.08 -4.13
C ILE A 67 8.63 -9.62 -4.16
N GLY A 68 9.64 -10.28 -3.58
CA GLY A 68 9.67 -11.74 -3.43
C GLY A 68 8.58 -12.31 -2.51
N THR A 69 7.89 -11.47 -1.73
CA THR A 69 6.75 -11.88 -0.91
C THR A 69 5.46 -11.65 -1.70
N SER A 70 4.74 -12.72 -2.05
CA SER A 70 3.56 -12.66 -2.95
C SER A 70 2.52 -11.62 -2.53
N ALA A 71 2.23 -11.50 -1.23
CA ALA A 71 1.26 -10.53 -0.73
C ALA A 71 1.66 -9.05 -0.98
N ILE A 72 2.98 -8.77 -1.05
CA ILE A 72 3.51 -7.44 -1.36
C ILE A 72 3.48 -7.20 -2.87
N MET A 73 3.83 -8.19 -3.69
CA MET A 73 3.69 -8.12 -5.13
C MET A 73 2.24 -7.85 -5.55
N ASP A 74 1.28 -8.58 -4.98
CA ASP A 74 -0.15 -8.38 -5.24
C ASP A 74 -0.63 -6.99 -4.83
N LEU A 75 -0.10 -6.47 -3.72
CA LEU A 75 -0.38 -5.11 -3.26
C LEU A 75 0.17 -4.07 -4.24
N LEU A 76 1.40 -4.23 -4.72
CA LEU A 76 2.02 -3.34 -5.70
C LEU A 76 1.20 -3.30 -6.99
N LEU A 77 0.81 -4.46 -7.51
CA LEU A 77 -0.01 -4.58 -8.72
C LEU A 77 -1.39 -3.90 -8.53
N ARG A 78 -2.02 -4.10 -7.36
CA ARG A 78 -3.27 -3.42 -7.02
C ARG A 78 -3.11 -1.90 -6.99
N MET A 79 -2.03 -1.40 -6.42
CA MET A 79 -1.78 0.05 -6.38
C MET A 79 -1.61 0.64 -7.77
N LEU A 80 -0.86 -0.02 -8.66
CA LEU A 80 -0.72 0.43 -10.06
C LEU A 80 -2.08 0.48 -10.77
N THR A 81 -2.89 -0.56 -10.63
CA THR A 81 -4.18 -0.68 -11.34
C THR A 81 -5.32 0.16 -10.75
N CYS A 82 -5.28 0.46 -9.45
CA CYS A 82 -6.31 1.26 -8.77
C CYS A 82 -5.98 2.76 -8.71
N ILE A 83 -4.70 3.15 -8.79
CA ILE A 83 -4.29 4.57 -8.75
C ILE A 83 -4.26 5.18 -10.16
N GLU A 84 -4.18 4.36 -11.22
CA GLU A 84 -4.36 4.87 -12.57
C GLU A 84 -5.80 5.39 -12.80
N PRO A 85 -5.96 6.61 -13.36
CA PRO A 85 -7.28 7.12 -13.74
C PRO A 85 -7.93 6.14 -14.71
N GLN A 86 -9.23 5.87 -14.52
CA GLN A 86 -10.03 5.00 -15.40
C GLN A 86 -9.93 5.37 -16.89
N GLN A 87 -9.53 6.60 -17.22
CA GLN A 87 -9.29 7.08 -18.58
C GLN A 87 -8.19 6.31 -19.33
N LEU A 88 -7.02 6.05 -18.71
CA LEU A 88 -5.88 5.40 -19.37
C LEU A 88 -6.17 3.95 -19.77
N ARG A 89 -7.04 3.25 -19.03
CA ARG A 89 -7.46 1.89 -19.37
C ARG A 89 -8.33 1.80 -20.63
N GLN A 90 -9.05 2.87 -20.98
CA GLN A 90 -9.83 2.90 -22.21
C GLN A 90 -8.96 3.17 -23.44
N ASP A 91 -7.87 3.93 -23.28
CA ASP A 91 -6.99 4.29 -24.41
C ASP A 91 -6.07 3.14 -24.85
N VAL A 92 -5.79 2.15 -23.98
CA VAL A 92 -5.00 0.95 -24.34
C VAL A 92 -5.86 -0.15 -24.98
N LEU A 93 -7.19 -0.12 -24.77
CA LEU A 93 -8.14 -1.11 -25.29
C LEU A 93 -8.89 -0.64 -26.54
N ASN A 94 -8.56 0.55 -27.07
CA ASN A 94 -9.11 1.09 -28.32
C ASN A 94 -8.06 1.08 -29.43
#